data_AF-A0A2P5XNM3-F1
#
_entry.id   AF-A0A2P5XNM3-F1
#
_cell.length_a   1.000
_cell.length_b   1.000
_cell.length_c   1.000
_cell.angle_alpha   90.00
_cell.angle_beta   90.00
_cell.angle_gamma   90.00
#
_symmetry.space_group_name_H-M   'P 1'
#
loop_
_entity.id
_entity.type
_entity.pdbx_description
1 polymer ?
#
loop_
_entity_poly.entity_id
_entity_poly.type
_entity_poly.pdbx_seq_one_letter_code
_entity_poly.pdbx_strand_id
1 'polypeptide(L)'
;MATENNLEACAVEKLATILAIGTTNPPNCFYQVDYPDFYFRVTKSEHMTQLKDKFQRICEKSAIKKHYMHLNEAMLKENPCLTIYKAPSSDVHQDILVKEVPKLGMEAALKAIKEWGQPFSKITYLIFCTSSGIDMPSADHKLAKLIGLKPSIQRFMIYNQGCLAGATALRLAKDLVENNVKLGLNKERLRASRHVLSEYGNMWGPSVIFVLNEMRKMSVIEGKATTGEGLEWGVLFGIGPGLTVETLVLRNFATNSAP
;
A
#
# COMPACT_ATOMS: atom_id res chain seq x y z
N MET A 1 35.29 43.10 -20.16
CA MET A 1 35.88 42.73 -18.87
C MET A 1 34.71 42.42 -17.95
N ALA A 2 34.24 41.16 -17.94
CA ALA A 2 34.60 40.14 -16.93
C ALA A 2 34.03 40.56 -15.55
N THR A 3 33.10 39.86 -14.91
CA THR A 3 32.91 38.40 -14.83
C THR A 3 31.47 38.05 -14.43
N GLU A 4 30.78 37.26 -15.26
CA GLU A 4 29.72 36.36 -14.82
C GLU A 4 30.38 35.29 -13.94
N ASN A 5 30.08 35.31 -12.63
CA ASN A 5 30.51 34.25 -11.74
C ASN A 5 29.65 33.00 -12.00
N ASN A 6 30.20 32.12 -12.83
CA ASN A 6 29.87 30.70 -12.91
C ASN A 6 29.88 30.08 -11.51
N LEU A 7 28.70 30.00 -10.89
CA LEU A 7 28.39 28.99 -9.88
C LEU A 7 27.68 27.84 -10.60
N GLU A 8 28.39 27.18 -11.52
CA GLU A 8 28.13 25.77 -11.79
C GLU A 8 28.54 24.99 -10.54
N ALA A 9 27.68 25.02 -9.52
CA ALA A 9 27.67 23.97 -8.52
C ALA A 9 27.43 22.68 -9.30
N CYS A 10 28.48 21.88 -9.48
CA CYS A 10 28.42 20.55 -10.05
C CYS A 10 27.28 19.80 -9.35
N ALA A 11 26.12 19.74 -10.01
CA ALA A 11 24.94 19.10 -9.47
C ALA A 11 25.28 17.62 -9.42
N VAL A 12 25.72 17.14 -8.25
CA VAL A 12 25.89 15.71 -8.02
C VAL A 12 24.52 15.08 -8.32
N GLU A 13 24.44 14.39 -9.44
CA GLU A 13 23.27 13.63 -9.84
C GLU A 13 23.03 12.59 -8.74
N LYS A 14 22.06 12.86 -7.87
CA LYS A 14 21.69 11.93 -6.80
C LYS A 14 20.93 10.80 -7.46
N LEU A 15 21.62 9.71 -7.74
CA LEU A 15 21.04 8.48 -8.28
C LEU A 15 20.44 7.63 -7.14
N ALA A 16 19.26 7.08 -7.39
CA ALA A 16 18.63 6.11 -6.51
C ALA A 16 19.45 4.83 -6.44
N THR A 17 19.69 4.33 -5.24
CA THR A 17 20.42 3.08 -5.00
C THR A 17 19.65 2.18 -4.04
N ILE A 18 19.74 0.86 -4.24
CA ILE A 18 19.16 -0.12 -3.32
C ILE A 18 20.18 -0.36 -2.20
N LEU A 19 19.77 -0.08 -0.96
CA LEU A 19 20.66 -0.15 0.21
C LEU A 19 20.55 -1.44 1.02
N ALA A 20 19.41 -2.15 0.92
CA ALA A 20 19.14 -3.38 1.66
C ALA A 20 17.97 -4.15 1.03
N ILE A 21 17.92 -5.47 1.23
CA ILE A 21 16.85 -6.35 0.75
C ILE A 21 16.48 -7.37 1.83
N GLY A 22 15.21 -7.35 2.25
CA GLY A 22 14.65 -8.31 3.19
C GLY A 22 13.55 -9.15 2.56
N THR A 23 13.55 -10.45 2.82
CA THR A 23 12.51 -11.37 2.36
C THR A 23 11.97 -12.22 3.51
N THR A 24 10.71 -12.62 3.42
CA THR A 24 10.10 -13.59 4.33
C THR A 24 9.08 -14.44 3.57
N ASN A 25 8.70 -15.56 4.17
CA ASN A 25 7.69 -16.48 3.66
C ASN A 25 6.85 -17.00 4.83
N PRO A 26 5.58 -17.37 4.60
CA PRO A 26 4.79 -18.09 5.60
C PRO A 26 5.49 -19.39 6.05
N PRO A 27 5.21 -19.88 7.26
CA PRO A 27 5.94 -21.02 7.83
C PRO A 27 5.63 -22.36 7.14
N ASN A 28 4.43 -22.54 6.56
CA ASN A 28 4.05 -23.81 5.97
C ASN A 28 4.73 -23.99 4.60
N CYS A 29 5.48 -25.07 4.45
CA CYS A 29 6.18 -25.42 3.23
C CYS A 29 5.56 -26.67 2.59
N PHE A 30 5.18 -26.54 1.33
CA PHE A 30 4.59 -27.62 0.52
C PHE A 30 5.55 -27.98 -0.59
N TYR A 31 5.96 -29.24 -0.68
CA TYR A 31 6.77 -29.72 -1.79
C TYR A 31 5.90 -29.97 -3.01
N GLN A 32 6.40 -29.59 -4.18
CA GLN A 32 5.63 -29.67 -5.43
C GLN A 32 5.31 -31.12 -5.81
N VAL A 33 6.15 -32.07 -5.38
CA VAL A 33 5.96 -33.51 -5.61
C VAL A 33 4.75 -34.07 -4.86
N ASP A 34 4.45 -33.54 -3.67
CA ASP A 34 3.32 -33.98 -2.83
C ASP A 34 2.06 -33.13 -3.07
N TYR A 35 2.19 -32.02 -3.78
CA TYR A 35 1.13 -31.02 -3.91
C TYR A 35 -0.11 -31.53 -4.66
N PRO A 36 -0.03 -32.37 -5.71
CA PRO A 36 -1.21 -32.97 -6.32
C PRO A 36 -2.04 -33.80 -5.34
N ASP A 37 -1.40 -34.63 -4.52
CA ASP A 37 -2.09 -35.45 -3.52
C ASP A 37 -2.72 -34.60 -2.42
N PHE A 38 -1.97 -33.62 -1.92
CA PHE A 38 -2.48 -32.66 -0.95
C PHE A 38 -3.70 -31.91 -1.49
N TYR A 39 -3.59 -31.29 -2.67
CA TYR A 39 -4.63 -30.45 -3.26
C TYR A 39 -5.92 -31.24 -3.47
N PHE A 40 -5.84 -32.39 -4.17
CA PHE A 40 -7.02 -33.19 -4.47
C PHE A 40 -7.69 -33.75 -3.21
N ARG A 41 -6.91 -34.01 -2.14
CA ARG A 41 -7.45 -34.47 -0.86
C ARG A 41 -8.19 -33.37 -0.11
N VAL A 42 -7.59 -32.20 0.05
CA VAL A 42 -8.24 -31.10 0.81
C VAL A 42 -9.45 -30.52 0.07
N THR A 43 -9.49 -30.64 -1.26
CA THR A 43 -10.66 -30.24 -2.07
C THR A 43 -11.66 -31.37 -2.32
N LYS A 44 -11.50 -32.55 -1.69
CA LYS A 44 -12.39 -33.73 -1.84
C LYS A 44 -12.63 -34.11 -3.31
N SER A 45 -11.60 -33.98 -4.13
CA SER A 45 -11.64 -34.12 -5.58
C SER A 45 -10.92 -35.37 -6.10
N GLU A 46 -10.53 -36.30 -5.23
CA GLU A 46 -9.74 -37.50 -5.57
C GLU A 46 -10.41 -38.40 -6.61
N HIS A 47 -11.75 -38.35 -6.69
CA HIS A 47 -12.54 -39.05 -7.70
C HIS A 47 -12.30 -38.55 -9.14
N MET A 48 -11.75 -37.34 -9.31
CA MET A 48 -11.43 -36.74 -10.61
C MET A 48 -10.05 -37.18 -11.13
N THR A 49 -9.84 -38.47 -11.30
CA THR A 49 -8.52 -39.08 -11.60
C THR A 49 -7.84 -38.49 -12.83
N GLN A 50 -8.55 -38.33 -13.95
CA GLN A 50 -7.99 -37.72 -15.18
C GLN A 50 -7.52 -36.27 -14.97
N LEU A 51 -8.23 -35.51 -14.13
CA LEU A 51 -7.85 -34.14 -13.79
C LEU A 51 -6.63 -34.12 -12.86
N LYS A 52 -6.55 -35.08 -11.94
CA LYS A 52 -5.38 -35.27 -11.07
C LYS A 52 -4.13 -35.60 -11.87
N ASP A 53 -4.20 -36.53 -12.81
CA ASP A 53 -3.07 -36.88 -13.68
C ASP A 53 -2.60 -35.68 -14.51
N LYS A 54 -3.55 -34.87 -15.01
CA LYS A 54 -3.23 -33.63 -15.71
C LYS A 54 -2.55 -32.62 -14.78
N PHE A 55 -3.07 -32.43 -13.57
CA PHE A 55 -2.51 -31.51 -12.59
C PHE A 55 -1.11 -31.93 -12.13
N GLN A 56 -0.88 -33.23 -11.95
CA GLN A 56 0.44 -33.78 -11.65
C GLN A 56 1.46 -33.44 -12.74
N ARG A 57 1.13 -33.65 -14.01
CA ARG A 57 2.02 -33.27 -15.13
C ARG A 57 2.31 -31.76 -15.18
N ILE A 58 1.35 -30.91 -14.78
CA ILE A 58 1.56 -29.47 -14.65
C ILE A 58 2.57 -29.18 -13.53
N CYS A 59 2.40 -29.81 -12.37
CA CYS A 59 3.29 -29.65 -11.22
C CYS A 59 4.73 -30.09 -11.56
N GLU A 60 4.90 -31.25 -12.21
CA GLU A 60 6.20 -31.77 -12.66
C GLU A 60 6.91 -30.83 -13.65
N LYS A 61 6.16 -30.19 -14.56
CA LYS A 61 6.71 -29.27 -15.56
C LYS A 61 6.82 -27.81 -15.11
N SER A 62 6.38 -27.49 -13.90
CA SER A 62 6.36 -26.11 -13.38
C SER A 62 7.75 -25.54 -13.05
N ALA A 63 8.78 -26.40 -12.98
CA ALA A 63 10.12 -26.08 -12.46
C ALA A 63 10.14 -25.61 -10.99
N ILE A 64 9.05 -25.79 -10.25
CA ILE A 64 8.96 -25.41 -8.84
C ILE A 64 9.25 -26.62 -7.97
N LYS A 65 10.17 -26.46 -6.99
CA LYS A 65 10.50 -27.52 -6.03
C LYS A 65 9.57 -27.52 -4.83
N LYS A 66 9.26 -26.32 -4.30
CA LYS A 66 8.47 -26.12 -3.09
C LYS A 66 7.84 -24.73 -3.10
N HIS A 67 6.73 -24.61 -2.38
CA HIS A 67 6.03 -23.35 -2.13
C HIS A 67 5.89 -23.11 -0.64
N TYR A 68 5.79 -21.83 -0.27
CA TYR A 68 5.39 -21.42 1.06
C TYR A 68 3.99 -20.84 0.99
N MET A 69 3.07 -21.34 1.81
CA MET A 69 1.66 -20.93 1.80
C MET A 69 1.20 -20.60 3.21
N HIS A 70 0.41 -19.54 3.35
CA HIS A 70 -0.20 -19.22 4.64
C HIS A 70 -1.31 -20.20 4.98
N LEU A 71 -2.18 -20.52 4.01
CA LEU A 71 -3.21 -21.54 4.16
C LEU A 71 -2.59 -22.92 4.43
N ASN A 72 -3.12 -23.60 5.43
CA ASN A 72 -2.79 -24.99 5.75
C ASN A 72 -4.07 -25.82 5.89
N GLU A 73 -3.92 -27.13 6.08
CA GLU A 73 -5.07 -28.04 6.15
C GLU A 73 -6.04 -27.72 7.30
N ALA A 74 -5.55 -27.27 8.46
CA ALA A 74 -6.40 -26.90 9.59
C ALA A 74 -7.29 -25.70 9.24
N MET A 75 -6.70 -24.65 8.66
CA MET A 75 -7.44 -23.47 8.20
C MET A 75 -8.47 -23.81 7.11
N LEU A 76 -8.12 -24.72 6.19
CA LEU A 76 -9.04 -25.18 5.15
C LEU A 76 -10.20 -26.00 5.72
N LYS A 77 -9.97 -26.78 6.79
CA LYS A 77 -11.02 -27.51 7.51
C LYS A 77 -11.96 -26.58 8.27
N GLU A 78 -11.42 -25.54 8.90
CA GLU A 78 -12.21 -24.51 9.58
C GLU A 78 -13.03 -23.65 8.62
N ASN A 79 -12.58 -23.52 7.36
CA ASN A 79 -13.21 -22.71 6.34
C ASN A 79 -13.50 -23.51 5.05
N PRO A 80 -14.46 -24.45 5.06
CA PRO A 80 -14.70 -25.35 3.93
C PRO A 80 -15.04 -24.62 2.61
N CYS A 81 -15.60 -23.41 2.69
CA CYS A 81 -15.89 -22.59 1.51
C CYS A 81 -14.66 -22.30 0.64
N LEU A 82 -13.45 -22.30 1.22
CA LEU A 82 -12.18 -22.12 0.49
C LEU A 82 -11.82 -23.33 -0.39
N THR A 83 -12.40 -24.50 -0.10
CA THR A 83 -12.11 -25.75 -0.82
C THR A 83 -13.21 -26.16 -1.80
N ILE A 84 -14.33 -25.45 -1.82
CA ILE A 84 -15.48 -25.76 -2.66
C ILE A 84 -15.48 -24.84 -3.88
N TYR A 85 -15.41 -25.43 -5.07
CA TYR A 85 -15.42 -24.69 -6.32
C TYR A 85 -16.66 -23.80 -6.44
N LYS A 86 -16.45 -22.49 -6.70
CA LYS A 86 -17.48 -21.45 -6.83
C LYS A 86 -18.31 -21.17 -5.56
N ALA A 87 -17.94 -21.69 -4.39
CA ALA A 87 -18.60 -21.28 -3.15
C ALA A 87 -18.26 -19.81 -2.81
N PRO A 88 -19.21 -19.05 -2.23
CA PRO A 88 -18.93 -17.71 -1.74
C PRO A 88 -17.89 -17.79 -0.61
N SER A 89 -16.73 -17.19 -0.84
CA SER A 89 -15.56 -17.29 0.04
C SER A 89 -14.80 -15.96 0.19
N SER A 90 -15.29 -14.89 -0.44
CA SER A 90 -14.62 -13.59 -0.49
C SER A 90 -14.36 -13.02 0.90
N ASP A 91 -15.35 -13.07 1.81
CA ASP A 91 -15.22 -12.50 3.15
C ASP A 91 -14.14 -13.23 3.95
N VAL A 92 -14.09 -14.56 3.88
CA VAL A 92 -13.06 -15.37 4.54
C VAL A 92 -11.67 -15.06 3.96
N HIS A 93 -11.55 -14.97 2.63
CA HIS A 93 -10.30 -14.56 2.00
C HIS A 93 -9.84 -13.18 2.50
N GLN A 94 -10.75 -12.21 2.55
CA GLN A 94 -10.46 -10.86 3.01
C GLN A 94 -10.05 -10.86 4.48
N ASP A 95 -10.80 -11.50 5.37
CA ASP A 95 -10.52 -11.54 6.81
C ASP A 95 -9.15 -12.11 7.15
N ILE A 96 -8.69 -13.10 6.38
CA ILE A 96 -7.35 -13.67 6.50
C ILE A 96 -6.31 -12.68 5.94
N LEU A 97 -6.45 -12.26 4.68
CA LEU A 97 -5.43 -11.49 3.97
C LEU A 97 -5.19 -10.12 4.60
N VAL A 98 -6.26 -9.45 5.03
CA VAL A 98 -6.22 -8.11 5.63
C VAL A 98 -5.42 -8.06 6.94
N LYS A 99 -5.30 -9.20 7.64
CA LYS A 99 -4.50 -9.35 8.86
C LYS A 99 -3.08 -9.82 8.56
N GLU A 100 -2.93 -10.77 7.65
CA GLU A 100 -1.67 -11.49 7.46
C GLU A 100 -0.70 -10.80 6.50
N VAL A 101 -1.21 -10.09 5.49
CA VAL A 101 -0.35 -9.38 4.52
C VAL A 101 0.53 -8.31 5.19
N PRO A 102 0.02 -7.43 6.08
CA PRO A 102 0.87 -6.47 6.79
C PRO A 102 1.87 -7.13 7.75
N LYS A 103 1.51 -8.27 8.39
CA LYS A 103 2.42 -9.00 9.29
C LYS A 103 3.59 -9.61 8.54
N LEU A 104 3.33 -10.26 7.41
CA LEU A 104 4.38 -10.81 6.56
C LEU A 104 5.26 -9.68 5.97
N GLY A 105 4.64 -8.56 5.58
CA GLY A 105 5.37 -7.36 5.16
C GLY A 105 6.28 -6.81 6.25
N MET A 106 5.82 -6.80 7.51
CA MET A 106 6.63 -6.38 8.67
C MET A 106 7.89 -7.23 8.83
N GLU A 107 7.78 -8.56 8.79
CA GLU A 107 8.95 -9.42 8.95
C GLU A 107 10.02 -9.19 7.88
N ALA A 108 9.62 -9.01 6.62
CA ALA A 108 10.55 -8.66 5.54
C ALA A 108 11.16 -7.27 5.74
N ALA A 109 10.35 -6.28 6.10
CA ALA A 109 10.81 -4.91 6.35
C ALA A 109 11.82 -4.85 7.50
N LEU A 110 11.58 -5.57 8.60
CA LEU A 110 12.50 -5.63 9.74
C LEU A 110 13.87 -6.22 9.35
N LYS A 111 13.90 -7.24 8.49
CA LYS A 111 15.17 -7.79 7.97
C LYS A 111 15.92 -6.77 7.10
N ALA A 112 15.22 -6.09 6.19
CA ALA A 112 15.82 -5.06 5.33
C ALA A 112 16.35 -3.87 6.14
N ILE A 113 15.58 -3.39 7.12
CA ILE A 113 15.97 -2.25 7.96
C ILE A 113 17.14 -2.62 8.88
N LYS A 114 17.17 -3.87 9.37
CA LYS A 114 18.31 -4.38 10.13
C LYS A 114 19.59 -4.41 9.29
N GLU A 115 19.52 -4.85 8.05
CA GLU A 115 20.66 -4.82 7.10
C GLU A 115 21.09 -3.37 6.80
N TRP A 116 20.13 -2.47 6.58
CA TRP A 116 20.40 -1.04 6.32
C TRP A 116 21.10 -0.34 7.51
N GLY A 117 20.84 -0.78 8.75
CA GLY A 117 21.55 -0.32 9.94
C GLY A 117 21.22 1.10 10.41
N GLN A 118 20.18 1.73 9.85
CA GLN A 118 19.73 3.08 10.23
C GLN A 118 18.41 3.04 11.03
N PRO A 119 18.13 4.05 11.84
CA PRO A 119 16.89 4.09 12.62
C PRO A 119 15.65 4.30 11.73
N PHE A 120 14.52 3.71 12.14
CA PHE A 120 13.21 3.87 11.49
C PHE A 120 12.82 5.33 11.25
N SER A 121 13.28 6.24 12.13
CA SER A 121 12.99 7.68 12.07
C SER A 121 13.54 8.39 10.83
N LYS A 122 14.48 7.78 10.09
CA LYS A 122 15.03 8.29 8.83
C LYS A 122 14.23 7.88 7.59
N ILE A 123 13.28 6.95 7.71
CA ILE A 123 12.42 6.54 6.60
C ILE A 123 11.44 7.68 6.30
N THR A 124 11.43 8.16 5.07
CA THR A 124 10.55 9.27 4.62
C THR A 124 9.38 8.79 3.76
N TYR A 125 9.54 7.66 3.09
CA TYR A 125 8.56 7.08 2.17
C TYR A 125 8.33 5.61 2.49
N LEU A 126 7.08 5.18 2.31
CA LEU A 126 6.72 3.77 2.31
C LEU A 126 5.90 3.48 1.05
N ILE A 127 6.39 2.56 0.22
CA ILE A 127 5.63 2.03 -0.91
C ILE A 127 5.25 0.60 -0.55
N PHE A 128 3.96 0.30 -0.51
CA PHE A 128 3.45 -1.03 -0.23
C PHE A 128 2.71 -1.56 -1.46
N CYS A 129 3.03 -2.78 -1.87
CA CYS A 129 2.40 -3.44 -3.02
C CYS A 129 1.76 -4.75 -2.59
N THR A 130 0.49 -4.96 -2.92
CA THR A 130 -0.16 -6.26 -2.78
C THR A 130 -1.29 -6.43 -3.79
N SER A 131 -1.53 -7.67 -4.22
CA SER A 131 -2.74 -8.08 -4.96
C SER A 131 -3.61 -9.01 -4.12
N SER A 132 -3.40 -8.99 -2.81
CA SER A 132 -4.01 -9.89 -1.84
C SER A 132 -4.53 -9.07 -0.67
N GLY A 133 -5.85 -9.05 -0.51
CA GLY A 133 -6.52 -8.20 0.46
C GLY A 133 -6.63 -6.76 0.00
N ILE A 134 -7.83 -6.18 0.08
CA ILE A 134 -8.03 -4.74 -0.02
C ILE A 134 -8.75 -4.30 1.25
N ASP A 135 -8.23 -3.27 1.91
CA ASP A 135 -8.87 -2.70 3.08
C ASP A 135 -8.56 -1.22 3.24
N MET A 136 -9.35 -0.55 4.09
CA MET A 136 -9.28 0.87 4.41
C MET A 136 -9.47 1.05 5.92
N PRO A 137 -8.42 1.43 6.69
CA PRO A 137 -7.08 1.79 6.23
C PRO A 137 -6.29 0.64 5.59
N SER A 138 -5.49 0.98 4.58
CA SER A 138 -4.77 0.03 3.73
C SER A 138 -3.53 -0.60 4.38
N ALA A 139 -2.95 -1.61 3.71
CA ALA A 139 -1.84 -2.39 4.25
C ALA A 139 -0.58 -1.56 4.55
N ASP A 140 -0.31 -0.49 3.80
CA ASP A 140 0.75 0.50 4.08
C ASP A 140 0.55 1.21 5.43
N HIS A 141 -0.69 1.59 5.77
CA HIS A 141 -1.00 2.18 7.07
C HIS A 141 -0.75 1.17 8.20
N LYS A 142 -1.26 -0.05 8.03
CA LYS A 142 -1.13 -1.12 9.02
C LYS A 142 0.33 -1.48 9.25
N LEU A 143 1.12 -1.62 8.19
CA LEU A 143 2.55 -1.86 8.30
C LEU A 143 3.26 -0.71 9.03
N ALA A 144 2.99 0.54 8.65
CA ALA A 144 3.59 1.71 9.27
C ALA A 144 3.34 1.75 10.79
N LYS A 145 2.11 1.41 11.21
CA LYS A 145 1.75 1.29 12.62
C LYS A 145 2.46 0.12 13.31
N LEU A 146 2.52 -1.05 12.66
CA LEU A 146 3.15 -2.26 13.22
C LEU A 146 4.65 -2.07 13.52
N ILE A 147 5.38 -1.38 12.65
CA ILE A 147 6.84 -1.18 12.82
C ILE A 147 7.19 0.18 13.45
N GLY A 148 6.19 0.96 13.87
CA GLY A 148 6.39 2.24 14.55
C GLY A 148 7.03 3.32 13.68
N LEU A 149 6.67 3.40 12.40
CA LEU A 149 7.10 4.52 11.57
C LEU A 149 6.45 5.83 12.03
N LYS A 150 7.09 6.96 11.71
CA LYS A 150 6.53 8.29 12.00
C LYS A 150 5.18 8.45 11.30
N PRO A 151 4.17 9.07 11.93
CA PRO A 151 2.90 9.37 11.28
C PRO A 151 3.06 10.17 9.98
N SER A 152 4.07 11.06 9.94
CA SER A 152 4.34 11.95 8.80
C SER A 152 5.02 11.30 7.59
N ILE A 153 5.28 9.99 7.59
CA ILE A 153 5.81 9.32 6.40
C ILE A 153 4.84 9.46 5.23
N GLN A 154 5.38 9.59 4.03
CA GLN A 154 4.57 9.60 2.82
C GLN A 154 4.35 8.17 2.35
N ARG A 155 3.09 7.72 2.32
CA ARG A 155 2.74 6.35 1.95
C ARG A 155 2.13 6.28 0.57
N PHE A 156 2.51 5.25 -0.17
CA PHE A 156 2.00 4.93 -1.50
C PHE A 156 1.55 3.48 -1.51
N MET A 157 0.23 3.28 -1.56
CA MET A 157 -0.38 1.96 -1.64
C MET A 157 -0.65 1.60 -3.10
N ILE A 158 -0.12 0.46 -3.55
CA ILE A 158 -0.32 -0.06 -4.91
C ILE A 158 -1.08 -1.39 -4.80
N TYR A 159 -2.39 -1.35 -5.10
CA TYR A 159 -3.25 -2.53 -5.11
C TYR A 159 -3.37 -3.15 -6.51
N ASN A 160 -3.49 -4.48 -6.55
CA ASN A 160 -3.95 -5.27 -7.70
C ASN A 160 -3.18 -5.05 -9.01
N GLN A 161 -1.87 -4.82 -8.92
CA GLN A 161 -0.99 -4.71 -10.11
C GLN A 161 -0.34 -6.05 -10.50
N GLY A 162 -0.65 -7.14 -9.81
CA GLY A 162 -0.13 -8.47 -10.09
C GLY A 162 1.40 -8.52 -10.04
N CYS A 163 1.99 -9.34 -10.91
CA CYS A 163 3.44 -9.62 -10.93
C CYS A 163 4.31 -8.40 -11.33
N LEU A 164 3.73 -7.35 -11.93
CA LEU A 164 4.43 -6.13 -12.33
C LEU A 164 4.70 -5.19 -11.13
N ALA A 165 3.99 -5.37 -10.02
CA ALA A 165 3.94 -4.39 -8.92
C ALA A 165 5.34 -4.02 -8.38
N GLY A 166 6.26 -5.00 -8.29
CA GLY A 166 7.62 -4.76 -7.80
C GLY A 166 8.43 -3.79 -8.68
N ALA A 167 8.37 -3.96 -10.00
CA ALA A 167 9.05 -3.06 -10.93
C ALA A 167 8.43 -1.65 -10.93
N THR A 168 7.10 -1.56 -10.84
CA THR A 168 6.39 -0.28 -10.70
C THR A 168 6.78 0.44 -9.41
N ALA A 169 6.93 -0.30 -8.30
CA ALA A 169 7.37 0.25 -7.03
C ALA A 169 8.79 0.83 -7.12
N LEU A 170 9.72 0.13 -7.78
CA LEU A 170 11.09 0.62 -7.98
C LEU A 170 11.13 1.89 -8.83
N ARG A 171 10.34 1.95 -9.92
CA ARG A 171 10.22 3.15 -10.74
C ARG A 171 9.71 4.35 -9.94
N LEU A 172 8.64 4.16 -9.17
CA LEU A 172 8.10 5.20 -8.30
C LEU A 172 9.11 5.61 -7.22
N ALA A 173 9.80 4.64 -6.60
CA ALA A 173 10.81 4.91 -5.59
C ALA A 173 11.94 5.78 -6.15
N LYS A 174 12.45 5.46 -7.35
CA LYS A 174 13.47 6.25 -8.05
C LYS A 174 13.04 7.70 -8.19
N ASP A 175 11.86 7.93 -8.77
CA ASP A 175 11.35 9.29 -9.00
C ASP A 175 11.20 10.07 -7.68
N LEU A 176 10.68 9.41 -6.63
CA LEU A 176 10.49 10.01 -5.31
C LEU A 176 11.80 10.40 -4.63
N VAL A 177 12.82 9.53 -4.65
CA VAL A 177 14.08 9.79 -3.95
C VAL A 177 14.97 10.78 -4.70
N GLU A 178 14.96 10.77 -6.03
CA GLU A 178 15.79 11.65 -6.86
C GLU A 178 15.19 13.06 -6.96
N ASN A 179 13.86 13.20 -6.99
CA ASN A 179 13.17 14.48 -7.19
C ASN A 179 12.61 15.13 -5.91
N ASN A 180 12.88 14.58 -4.73
CA ASN A 180 12.33 15.04 -3.45
C ASN A 180 12.55 16.55 -3.16
N VAL A 181 13.55 17.18 -3.78
CA VAL A 181 13.85 18.61 -3.60
C VAL A 181 13.20 19.50 -4.68
N LYS A 182 12.72 18.94 -5.80
CA LYS A 182 12.34 19.72 -7.00
C LYS A 182 10.86 20.08 -7.11
N LEU A 183 9.97 19.52 -6.30
CA LEU A 183 8.52 19.70 -6.49
C LEU A 183 7.96 21.01 -5.90
N GLY A 184 8.73 21.80 -5.14
CA GLY A 184 8.26 23.11 -4.61
C GLY A 184 6.99 23.05 -3.75
N LEU A 185 6.56 21.85 -3.33
CA LEU A 185 5.33 21.64 -2.59
C LEU A 185 5.50 22.16 -1.17
N ASN A 186 4.83 23.27 -0.86
CA ASN A 186 4.84 23.87 0.47
C ASN A 186 4.25 22.88 1.49
N LYS A 187 5.07 22.46 2.47
CA LYS A 187 4.68 21.49 3.50
C LYS A 187 3.47 21.95 4.32
N GLU A 188 3.35 23.26 4.58
CA GLU A 188 2.21 23.84 5.31
C GLU A 188 0.90 23.64 4.55
N ARG A 189 0.89 23.85 3.23
CA ARG A 189 -0.32 23.68 2.40
C ARG A 189 -0.78 22.23 2.29
N LEU A 190 0.11 21.27 2.59
CA LEU A 190 -0.21 19.85 2.56
C LEU A 190 -0.47 19.27 3.96
N ARG A 191 -0.54 20.10 5.01
CA ARG A 191 -0.66 19.60 6.39
C ARG A 191 -1.92 18.77 6.62
N ALA A 192 -3.07 19.23 6.12
CA ALA A 192 -4.35 18.55 6.35
C ALA A 192 -4.42 17.22 5.60
N SER A 193 -3.95 17.18 4.34
CA SER A 193 -3.85 15.94 3.58
C SER A 193 -2.84 14.97 4.18
N ARG A 194 -1.70 15.46 4.68
CA ARG A 194 -0.71 14.65 5.39
C ARG A 194 -1.24 14.11 6.71
N HIS A 195 -2.01 14.89 7.47
CA HIS A 195 -2.62 14.45 8.73
C HIS A 195 -3.69 13.39 8.48
N VAL A 196 -4.62 13.62 7.56
CA VAL A 196 -5.64 12.61 7.23
C VAL A 196 -5.02 11.34 6.69
N LEU A 197 -4.05 11.47 5.79
CA LEU A 197 -3.32 10.31 5.31
C LEU A 197 -2.54 9.65 6.43
N SER A 198 -1.99 10.37 7.42
CA SER A 198 -1.28 9.75 8.55
C SER A 198 -2.21 8.93 9.44
N GLU A 199 -3.35 9.49 9.81
CA GLU A 199 -4.31 8.88 10.75
C GLU A 199 -5.15 7.77 10.12
N TYR A 200 -5.60 7.97 8.89
CA TYR A 200 -6.59 7.11 8.23
C TYR A 200 -6.04 6.35 7.03
N GLY A 201 -4.86 6.72 6.51
CA GLY A 201 -4.32 6.15 5.28
C GLY A 201 -5.03 6.61 4.02
N ASN A 202 -4.62 6.08 2.87
CA ASN A 202 -5.26 6.40 1.60
C ASN A 202 -6.60 5.67 1.51
N MET A 203 -7.68 6.41 1.75
CA MET A 203 -9.06 5.96 1.64
C MET A 203 -9.66 6.27 0.27
N TRP A 204 -8.84 6.46 -0.78
CA TRP A 204 -9.31 6.79 -2.14
C TRP A 204 -10.21 8.04 -2.12
N GLY A 205 -11.32 8.07 -2.87
CA GLY A 205 -12.28 9.18 -2.94
C GLY A 205 -12.68 9.76 -1.57
N PRO A 206 -13.09 8.93 -0.60
CA PRO A 206 -13.39 9.37 0.77
C PRO A 206 -12.30 10.21 1.46
N SER A 207 -11.02 10.02 1.11
CA SER A 207 -9.92 10.83 1.69
C SER A 207 -10.16 12.32 1.52
N VAL A 208 -10.77 12.73 0.41
CA VAL A 208 -11.11 14.13 0.13
C VAL A 208 -11.99 14.74 1.21
N ILE A 209 -13.05 14.03 1.62
CA ILE A 209 -14.01 14.53 2.60
C ILE A 209 -13.35 14.67 3.98
N PHE A 210 -12.49 13.72 4.34
CA PHE A 210 -11.72 13.78 5.58
C PHE A 210 -10.73 14.95 5.56
N VAL A 211 -10.05 15.19 4.43
CA VAL A 211 -9.14 16.34 4.27
C VAL A 211 -9.89 17.66 4.40
N LEU A 212 -11.05 17.79 3.76
CA LEU A 212 -11.89 18.99 3.90
C LEU A 212 -12.34 19.22 5.35
N ASN A 213 -12.74 18.16 6.06
CA ASN A 213 -13.11 18.25 7.46
C ASN A 213 -11.94 18.68 8.34
N GLU A 214 -10.73 18.15 8.08
CA GLU A 214 -9.53 18.53 8.82
C GLU A 214 -9.13 19.98 8.56
N MET A 215 -9.14 20.43 7.30
CA MET A 215 -8.91 21.84 6.95
C MET A 215 -9.88 22.77 7.66
N ARG A 216 -11.16 22.38 7.75
CA ARG A 216 -12.20 23.15 8.45
C ARG A 216 -11.91 23.27 9.94
N LYS A 217 -11.58 22.17 10.62
CA LYS A 217 -11.24 22.17 12.05
C LYS A 217 -10.02 23.05 12.32
N MET A 218 -8.96 22.88 11.54
CA MET A 218 -7.72 23.65 11.70
C MET A 218 -7.93 25.15 11.42
N SER A 219 -8.74 25.49 10.42
CA SER A 219 -9.05 26.89 10.10
C SER A 219 -9.78 27.60 11.25
N VAL A 220 -10.67 26.90 11.95
CA VAL A 220 -11.36 27.42 13.15
C VAL A 220 -10.37 27.61 14.30
N ILE A 221 -9.52 26.61 14.57
CA ILE A 221 -8.50 26.68 15.64
C ILE A 221 -7.54 27.86 15.42
N GLU A 222 -7.19 28.14 14.17
CA GLU A 222 -6.24 29.19 13.81
C GLU A 222 -6.88 30.57 13.56
N GLY A 223 -8.19 30.70 13.76
CA GLY A 223 -8.91 31.97 13.55
C GLY A 223 -8.82 32.48 12.11
N LYS A 224 -8.79 31.59 11.12
CA LYS A 224 -8.75 31.98 9.70
C LYS A 224 -10.10 32.58 9.29
N ALA A 225 -10.07 33.53 8.36
CA ALA A 225 -11.27 34.22 7.86
C ALA A 225 -12.29 33.28 7.18
N THR A 226 -11.86 32.09 6.77
CA THR A 226 -12.69 31.11 6.08
C THR A 226 -12.38 29.69 6.58
N THR A 227 -13.32 28.76 6.44
CA THR A 227 -13.15 27.35 6.81
C THR A 227 -12.21 26.56 5.86
N GLY A 228 -11.62 27.23 4.87
CA GLY A 228 -10.77 26.65 3.84
C GLY A 228 -9.39 27.31 3.84
N GLU A 229 -8.82 27.53 5.02
CA GLU A 229 -7.50 28.13 5.22
C GLU A 229 -7.37 29.56 4.66
N GLY A 230 -8.46 30.33 4.63
CA GLY A 230 -8.49 31.69 4.06
C GLY A 230 -8.79 31.74 2.56
N LEU A 231 -9.03 30.59 1.92
CA LEU A 231 -9.43 30.50 0.52
C LEU A 231 -10.96 30.47 0.38
N GLU A 232 -11.48 31.09 -0.68
CA GLU A 232 -12.92 31.28 -0.90
C GLU A 232 -13.53 30.26 -1.87
N TRP A 233 -12.80 29.84 -2.90
CA TRP A 233 -13.33 29.00 -3.97
C TRP A 233 -12.45 27.79 -4.23
N GLY A 234 -13.07 26.65 -4.52
CA GLY A 234 -12.37 25.41 -4.87
C GLY A 234 -13.17 24.55 -5.84
N VAL A 235 -12.46 23.86 -6.72
CA VAL A 235 -13.03 22.82 -7.57
C VAL A 235 -12.24 21.55 -7.33
N LEU A 236 -12.95 20.45 -7.10
CA LEU A 236 -12.35 19.16 -6.81
C LEU A 236 -12.88 18.10 -7.76
N PHE A 237 -11.95 17.27 -8.25
CA PHE A 237 -12.24 16.07 -9.02
C PHE A 237 -11.68 14.84 -8.29
N GLY A 238 -12.57 13.91 -7.93
CA GLY A 238 -12.20 12.58 -7.45
C GLY A 238 -12.49 11.54 -8.53
N ILE A 239 -11.49 10.72 -8.88
CA ILE A 239 -11.66 9.63 -9.86
C ILE A 239 -11.27 8.31 -9.20
N GLY A 240 -12.27 7.46 -8.97
CA GLY A 240 -12.08 6.09 -8.44
C GLY A 240 -11.82 5.06 -9.54
N PRO A 241 -11.42 3.82 -9.18
CA PRO A 241 -11.23 2.74 -10.13
C PRO A 241 -12.62 2.28 -10.60
N GLY A 242 -12.82 2.17 -11.92
CA GLY A 242 -14.13 1.84 -12.51
C GLY A 242 -14.95 3.04 -13.01
N LEU A 243 -14.32 4.22 -13.15
CA LEU A 243 -14.88 5.44 -13.75
C LEU A 243 -16.19 5.94 -13.10
N THR A 244 -16.18 6.11 -11.79
CA THR A 244 -17.07 7.08 -11.14
C THR A 244 -16.30 8.38 -10.97
N VAL A 245 -16.83 9.45 -11.57
CA VAL A 245 -16.29 10.82 -11.48
C VAL A 245 -17.16 11.59 -10.50
N GLU A 246 -16.54 12.04 -9.40
CA GLU A 246 -17.19 12.91 -8.42
C GLU A 246 -16.60 14.31 -8.56
N THR A 247 -17.46 15.27 -8.92
CA THR A 247 -17.07 16.68 -9.08
C THR A 247 -17.78 17.51 -8.03
N LEU A 248 -17.01 18.30 -7.27
CA LEU A 248 -17.55 19.24 -6.29
C LEU A 248 -17.05 20.65 -6.60
N VAL A 249 -18.00 21.58 -6.75
CA VAL A 249 -17.72 23.02 -6.74
C VAL A 249 -18.01 23.51 -5.34
N LEU A 250 -16.99 24.07 -4.69
CA LEU A 250 -17.03 24.52 -3.32
C LEU A 250 -16.92 26.04 -3.28
N ARG A 251 -17.87 26.67 -2.59
CA ARG A 251 -17.79 28.08 -2.19
C ARG A 251 -17.73 28.14 -0.68
N ASN A 252 -16.74 28.85 -0.16
CA ASN A 252 -16.65 29.17 1.25
C ASN A 252 -17.53 30.36 1.59
N PHE A 253 -18.14 30.34 2.76
CA PHE A 253 -18.82 31.50 3.33
C PHE A 253 -17.97 32.00 4.49
N ALA A 254 -17.89 33.32 4.65
CA ALA A 254 -17.20 33.93 5.77
C ALA A 254 -17.77 33.37 7.08
N THR A 255 -16.90 33.00 8.01
CA THR A 255 -17.30 32.71 9.39
C THR A 255 -17.57 34.05 10.08
N ASN A 256 -18.60 34.78 9.65
CA ASN A 256 -18.82 36.12 10.17
C ASN A 256 -19.25 36.05 11.64
N SER A 257 -18.64 36.97 12.40
CA SER A 257 -19.21 37.70 13.53
C SER A 257 -20.61 37.25 13.95
N ALA A 258 -20.73 36.91 15.23
CA ALA A 258 -21.98 36.66 15.94
C ALA A 258 -23.13 37.58 15.46
N PRO A 259 -24.39 37.06 15.47
CA PRO A 259 -25.55 37.82 15.05
C PRO A 259 -25.69 39.17 15.75
#